data_AF-A0A5B9W4V6-F1
#
_entry.id   AF-A0A5B9W4V6-F1
#
_cell.length_a   1.000
_cell.length_b   1.000
_cell.length_c   1.000
_cell.angle_alpha   90.00
_cell.angle_beta   90.00
_cell.angle_gamma   90.00
#
_symmetry.space_group_name_H-M   'P 1'
#
loop_
_entity.id
_entity.type
_entity.pdbx_description
1 polymer ?
#
loop_
_entity_poly.entity_id
_entity_poly.type
_entity_poly.pdbx_seq_one_letter_code
_entity_poly.pdbx_strand_id
1 'polypeptide(L)'
;MSPELLPWLPVAALALLAIVHAAFAYKEIFDWEAAAVEVLGMPPEVARACAAVGRNQGLSNAALAAGAAWALVVFRLQDPAWGRQLATFFGAWALVAGVFGYATFHRPGFLVKQALPGLLALLGAWLPALLARGVE
;
A
#
# COMPACT_ATOMS: atom_id res chain seq x y z
N MET A 1 3.07 -21.04 13.02
CA MET A 1 4.10 -20.38 12.18
C MET A 1 5.43 -20.62 12.85
N SER A 2 6.47 -21.06 12.11
CA SER A 2 7.78 -21.30 12.72
C SER A 2 8.36 -19.96 13.22
N PRO A 3 9.04 -19.93 14.38
CA PRO A 3 9.63 -18.71 14.94
C PRO A 3 10.57 -17.98 13.97
N GLU A 4 11.18 -18.73 13.06
CA GLU A 4 12.13 -18.25 12.06
C GLU A 4 11.51 -17.31 11.00
N LEU A 5 10.19 -17.39 10.79
CA LEU A 5 9.49 -16.56 9.80
C LEU A 5 8.99 -15.22 10.35
N LEU A 6 8.86 -15.10 11.68
CA LEU A 6 8.34 -13.89 12.34
C LEU A 6 9.11 -12.62 11.95
N PRO A 7 10.46 -12.61 11.92
CA PRO A 7 11.22 -11.40 11.58
C PRO A 7 11.02 -10.92 10.14
N TRP A 8 10.54 -11.79 9.24
CA TRP A 8 10.37 -11.49 7.82
C TRP A 8 9.00 -10.92 7.47
N LEU A 9 8.03 -10.96 8.39
CA LEU A 9 6.68 -10.44 8.14
C LEU A 9 6.65 -8.93 7.78
N PRO A 10 7.41 -8.03 8.45
CA PRO A 10 7.46 -6.62 8.05
C PRO A 10 8.04 -6.42 6.65
N VAL A 11 8.99 -7.28 6.25
CA VAL A 11 9.60 -7.24 4.91
C VAL A 11 8.58 -7.66 3.85
N ALA A 12 7.87 -8.77 4.10
CA ALA A 12 6.81 -9.24 3.22
C ALA A 12 5.69 -8.18 3.07
N ALA A 13 5.34 -7.49 4.17
CA ALA A 13 4.40 -6.37 4.17
C ALA A 13 4.87 -5.20 3.27
N LEU A 14 6.13 -4.78 3.40
CA LEU A 14 6.71 -3.72 2.56
C LEU A 14 6.75 -4.11 1.08
N ALA A 15 7.09 -5.37 0.78
CA ALA A 15 7.09 -5.88 -0.58
C ALA A 15 5.68 -5.90 -1.20
N LEU A 16 4.68 -6.32 -0.43
CA LEU A 16 3.27 -6.25 -0.83
C LEU A 16 2.87 -4.81 -1.18
N LEU A 17 3.15 -3.85 -0.30
CA LEU A 17 2.81 -2.44 -0.53
C LEU A 17 3.54 -1.87 -1.76
N ALA A 18 4.83 -2.18 -1.92
CA ALA A 18 5.60 -1.72 -3.08
C ALA A 18 4.96 -2.21 -4.40
N ILE A 19 4.56 -3.48 -4.48
CA ILE A 19 3.92 -4.06 -5.67
C ILE A 19 2.55 -3.44 -5.92
N VAL A 20 1.70 -3.35 -4.89
CA VAL A 20 0.34 -2.82 -5.01
C VAL A 20 0.37 -1.36 -5.49
N HIS A 21 1.20 -0.52 -4.87
CA HIS A 21 1.28 0.88 -5.24
C HIS A 21 1.96 1.09 -6.60
N ALA A 22 2.90 0.23 -7.00
CA ALA A 22 3.46 0.27 -8.35
C ALA A 22 2.39 -0.06 -9.42
N ALA A 23 1.53 -1.04 -9.14
CA ALA A 23 0.42 -1.38 -10.04
C ALA A 23 -0.59 -0.22 -10.16
N PHE A 24 -0.92 0.46 -9.05
CA PHE A 24 -1.77 1.65 -9.08
C PHE A 24 -1.12 2.80 -9.84
N ALA A 25 0.16 3.08 -9.57
CA ALA A 25 0.91 4.11 -10.27
C ALA A 25 0.91 3.86 -11.78
N TYR A 26 1.13 2.63 -12.22
CA TYR A 26 1.08 2.27 -13.63
C TYR A 26 -0.30 2.57 -14.24
N LYS A 27 -1.38 2.07 -13.60
CA LYS A 27 -2.75 2.28 -14.08
C LYS A 27 -3.13 3.76 -14.10
N GLU A 28 -2.75 4.53 -13.09
CA GLU A 28 -3.12 5.95 -12.95
C GLU A 28 -2.27 6.88 -13.83
N ILE A 29 -1.00 6.55 -14.12
CA ILE A 29 -0.15 7.37 -14.98
C ILE A 29 -0.40 7.07 -16.46
N PHE A 30 -0.40 5.78 -16.81
CA PHE A 30 -0.34 5.35 -18.21
C PHE A 30 -1.67 4.86 -18.78
N ASP A 31 -2.60 4.41 -17.93
CA ASP A 31 -3.86 3.79 -18.34
C ASP A 31 -5.08 4.43 -17.64
N TRP A 32 -4.96 5.71 -17.30
CA TRP A 32 -5.93 6.40 -16.43
C TRP A 32 -7.36 6.32 -16.95
N GLU A 33 -7.58 6.58 -18.24
CA GLU A 33 -8.93 6.67 -18.78
C GLU A 33 -9.68 5.34 -18.61
N ALA A 34 -9.05 4.21 -18.98
CA ALA A 34 -9.62 2.89 -18.80
C ALA A 34 -9.79 2.54 -17.31
N ALA A 35 -8.78 2.83 -16.49
CA ALA A 35 -8.82 2.59 -15.05
C ALA A 35 -9.94 3.37 -14.34
N ALA A 36 -10.15 4.63 -14.71
CA ALA A 36 -11.17 5.50 -14.13
C ALA A 36 -12.58 5.03 -14.52
N VAL A 37 -12.79 4.55 -15.75
CA VAL A 37 -14.06 3.92 -16.13
C VAL A 37 -14.29 2.62 -15.35
N GLU A 38 -13.30 1.73 -15.32
CA GLU A 38 -13.42 0.42 -14.69
C GLU A 38 -13.61 0.51 -13.16
N VAL A 39 -12.76 1.28 -12.48
CA VAL A 39 -12.65 1.31 -11.02
C VAL A 39 -13.61 2.35 -10.42
N LEU A 40 -13.67 3.54 -11.01
CA LEU A 40 -14.45 4.66 -10.48
C LEU A 40 -15.82 4.78 -11.17
N GLY A 41 -16.07 4.06 -12.26
CA GLY A 41 -17.30 4.19 -13.05
C GLY A 41 -17.49 5.58 -13.63
N MET A 42 -16.40 6.30 -13.90
CA MET A 42 -16.48 7.62 -14.52
C MET A 42 -16.98 7.49 -15.97
N PRO A 43 -17.81 8.43 -16.45
CA PRO A 43 -18.08 8.55 -17.88
C PRO A 43 -16.77 8.79 -18.66
N PRO A 44 -16.58 8.22 -19.87
CA PRO A 44 -15.32 8.34 -20.63
C PRO A 44 -14.86 9.79 -20.88
N GLU A 45 -15.79 10.72 -21.08
CA GLU A 45 -15.51 12.14 -21.24
C GLU A 45 -14.96 12.78 -19.96
N VAL A 46 -15.47 12.38 -18.79
CA VAL A 46 -14.99 12.86 -17.48
C VAL A 46 -13.61 12.26 -17.19
N ALA A 47 -13.43 10.95 -17.45
CA ALA A 47 -12.15 10.29 -17.31
C ALA A 47 -11.05 10.99 -18.12
N ARG A 48 -11.33 11.35 -19.38
CA ARG A 48 -10.44 12.16 -20.22
C ARG A 48 -10.15 13.54 -19.63
N ALA A 49 -11.19 14.27 -19.22
CA ALA A 49 -11.04 15.62 -18.67
C ALA A 49 -10.19 15.64 -17.40
N CYS A 50 -10.23 14.57 -16.58
CA CYS A 50 -9.49 14.47 -15.33
C CYS A 50 -8.11 13.77 -15.45
N ALA A 51 -7.61 13.50 -16.66
CA ALA A 51 -6.38 12.73 -16.85
C ALA A 51 -5.14 13.31 -16.13
N ALA A 52 -5.02 14.63 -16.07
CA ALA A 52 -3.91 15.27 -15.35
C ALA A 52 -3.97 15.01 -13.83
N VAL A 53 -5.17 15.02 -13.24
CA VAL A 53 -5.39 14.72 -11.81
C VAL A 53 -5.06 13.25 -11.54
N GLY A 54 -5.55 12.35 -12.39
CA GLY A 54 -5.23 10.92 -12.31
C GLY A 54 -3.74 10.63 -12.36
N ARG A 55 -3.02 11.25 -13.31
CA ARG A 55 -1.55 11.11 -13.41
C ARG A 55 -0.82 11.61 -12.17
N ASN A 56 -1.27 12.71 -11.57
CA ASN A 56 -0.68 13.23 -10.33
C ASN A 56 -0.93 12.30 -9.13
N GLN A 57 -2.11 11.69 -9.06
CA GLN A 57 -2.41 10.63 -8.09
C GLN A 57 -1.49 9.41 -8.32
N GLY A 58 -1.29 9.03 -9.58
CA GLY A 58 -0.38 7.96 -9.96
C GLY A 58 1.06 8.21 -9.56
N LEU A 59 1.57 9.44 -9.71
CA LEU A 59 2.91 9.81 -9.21
C LEU A 59 3.01 9.69 -7.68
N SER A 60 1.95 10.05 -6.97
CA SER A 60 1.89 9.89 -5.51
C SER A 60 1.96 8.40 -5.12
N ASN A 61 1.24 7.53 -5.84
CA ASN A 61 1.37 6.08 -5.68
C ASN A 61 2.77 5.58 -6.05
N ALA A 62 3.42 6.14 -7.08
CA ALA A 62 4.79 5.79 -7.45
C ALA A 62 5.78 6.14 -6.33
N ALA A 63 5.59 7.28 -5.64
CA ALA A 63 6.40 7.66 -4.49
C ALA A 63 6.21 6.68 -3.31
N LEU A 64 4.98 6.22 -3.04
CA LEU A 64 4.72 5.19 -2.03
C LEU A 64 5.41 3.86 -2.39
N ALA A 65 5.33 3.45 -3.66
CA ALA A 65 6.00 2.24 -4.14
C ALA A 65 7.53 2.34 -4.01
N ALA A 66 8.11 3.46 -4.42
CA ALA A 66 9.55 3.72 -4.31
C ALA A 66 10.01 3.76 -2.85
N GLY A 67 9.24 4.41 -1.96
CA GLY A 67 9.52 4.44 -0.53
C GLY A 67 9.48 3.06 0.13
N ALA A 68 8.47 2.25 -0.21
CA ALA A 68 8.36 0.88 0.29
C ALA A 68 9.48 -0.03 -0.27
N ALA A 69 9.84 0.11 -1.55
CA ALA A 69 10.96 -0.61 -2.15
C ALA A 69 12.30 -0.22 -1.52
N TRP A 70 12.51 1.07 -1.27
CA TRP A 70 13.68 1.57 -0.56
C TRP A 70 13.75 1.02 0.87
N ALA A 71 12.62 0.93 1.58
CA ALA A 71 12.56 0.33 2.91
C ALA A 71 13.04 -1.14 2.93
N LEU A 72 12.82 -1.92 1.86
CA LEU A 72 13.36 -3.28 1.73
C LEU A 72 14.88 -3.30 1.65
N VAL A 73 15.48 -2.33 0.97
CA VAL A 73 16.94 -2.17 0.88
C VAL A 73 17.50 -1.75 2.23
N VAL A 74 16.87 -0.78 2.90
CA VAL A 74 17.28 -0.31 4.23
C VAL A 74 17.21 -1.45 5.25
N PHE A 75 16.15 -2.27 5.22
CA PHE A 75 16.04 -3.43 6.10
C PHE A 75 17.21 -4.41 5.98
N ARG A 76 17.74 -4.62 4.76
CA ARG A 76 18.93 -5.47 4.57
C ARG A 76 20.21 -4.88 5.16
N LEU A 77 20.27 -3.56 5.33
CA LEU A 77 21.47 -2.84 5.74
C LEU A 77 21.45 -2.42 7.22
N GLN A 78 20.30 -2.56 7.91
CA GLN A 78 20.04 -2.01 9.25
C GLN A 78 19.38 -3.06 10.17
N ASP A 79 19.19 -2.71 11.44
CA ASP A 79 18.49 -3.53 12.43
C ASP A 79 17.05 -3.89 11.97
N PRO A 80 16.59 -5.15 12.14
CA PRO A 80 15.21 -5.57 11.86
C PRO A 80 14.11 -4.67 12.46
N ALA A 81 14.40 -3.95 13.56
CA ALA A 81 13.48 -2.99 14.19
C ALA A 81 13.03 -1.86 13.24
N TRP A 82 13.86 -1.45 12.28
CA TRP A 82 13.52 -0.43 11.28
C TRP A 82 12.42 -0.89 10.32
N GLY A 83 12.39 -2.19 9.98
CA GLY A 83 11.37 -2.75 9.09
C GLY A 83 9.96 -2.57 9.64
N ARG A 84 9.79 -2.73 10.97
CA ARG A 84 8.48 -2.55 11.62
C ARG A 84 7.99 -1.10 11.53
N GLN A 85 8.86 -0.12 11.79
CA GLN A 85 8.48 1.30 11.77
C GLN A 85 8.05 1.74 10.37
N LEU A 86 8.83 1.36 9.35
CA LEU A 86 8.52 1.67 7.94
C LEU A 86 7.25 0.96 7.47
N ALA A 87 7.11 -0.35 7.75
CA ALA A 87 5.89 -1.09 7.43
C ALA A 87 4.65 -0.48 8.11
N THR A 88 4.80 0.01 9.34
CA THR A 88 3.72 0.70 10.06
C THR A 88 3.35 2.01 9.37
N PHE A 89 4.34 2.84 9.00
CA PHE A 89 4.09 4.12 8.34
C PHE A 89 3.35 3.95 7.00
N PHE A 90 3.88 3.10 6.11
CA PHE A 90 3.25 2.87 4.81
C PHE A 90 1.91 2.13 4.93
N GLY A 91 1.83 1.11 5.79
CA GLY A 91 0.59 0.35 6.02
C GLY A 91 -0.53 1.21 6.59
N ALA A 92 -0.23 2.12 7.53
CA ALA A 92 -1.21 3.05 8.07
C ALA A 92 -1.74 4.02 7.01
N TRP A 93 -0.86 4.62 6.20
CA TRP A 93 -1.30 5.50 5.12
C TRP A 93 -2.10 4.77 4.04
N ALA A 94 -1.71 3.55 3.67
CA ALA A 94 -2.49 2.73 2.74
C ALA A 94 -3.88 2.39 3.31
N LEU A 95 -3.97 2.04 4.60
CA LEU A 95 -5.24 1.78 5.27
C LEU A 95 -6.13 3.04 5.28
N VAL A 96 -5.59 4.17 5.72
CA VAL A 96 -6.32 5.45 5.78
C VAL A 96 -6.78 5.87 4.38
N ALA A 97 -5.91 5.81 3.37
CA ALA A 97 -6.26 6.16 2.00
C ALA A 97 -7.37 5.25 1.42
N GLY A 98 -7.30 3.94 1.68
CA GLY A 98 -8.33 3.01 1.22
C GLY A 98 -9.68 3.23 1.91
N VAL A 99 -9.70 3.51 3.22
CA VAL A 99 -10.94 3.84 3.94
C VAL A 99 -11.52 5.17 3.47
N PHE A 100 -10.66 6.19 3.32
CA PHE A 100 -11.08 7.51 2.84
C PHE A 100 -11.58 7.46 1.38
N GLY A 101 -10.92 6.68 0.52
CA GLY A 101 -11.35 6.45 -0.86
C GLY A 101 -12.72 5.76 -0.92
N TYR A 102 -12.97 4.78 -0.05
CA TYR A 102 -14.31 4.21 0.09
C TYR A 102 -15.35 5.23 0.55
N ALA A 103 -15.04 6.03 1.58
CA ALA A 103 -15.96 7.02 2.12
C ALA A 103 -16.32 8.13 1.11
N THR A 104 -15.41 8.46 0.20
CA THR A 104 -15.61 9.52 -0.79
C THR A 104 -16.18 8.99 -2.10
N PHE A 105 -15.61 7.93 -2.68
CA PHE A 105 -16.07 7.39 -3.96
C PHE A 105 -17.19 6.35 -3.84
N HIS A 106 -17.48 5.86 -2.63
CA HIS A 106 -18.47 4.82 -2.37
C HIS A 106 -18.22 3.53 -3.18
N ARG A 107 -16.95 3.25 -3.50
CA ARG A 107 -16.53 2.05 -4.25
C ARG A 107 -15.82 1.07 -3.31
N PRO A 108 -16.33 -0.17 -3.14
CA PRO A 108 -15.71 -1.16 -2.26
C PRO A 108 -14.32 -1.59 -2.73
N GLY A 109 -13.98 -1.33 -4.00
CA GLY A 109 -12.64 -1.56 -4.53
C GLY A 109 -11.51 -0.90 -3.73
N PHE A 110 -11.75 0.28 -3.12
CA PHE A 110 -10.75 0.93 -2.26
C PHE A 110 -10.48 0.13 -0.98
N LEU A 111 -11.51 -0.49 -0.39
CA LEU A 111 -11.33 -1.35 0.79
C LEU A 111 -10.53 -2.60 0.44
N VAL A 112 -10.83 -3.23 -0.69
CA VAL A 112 -10.19 -4.51 -1.07
C VAL A 112 -8.78 -4.30 -1.62
N LYS A 113 -8.59 -3.33 -2.51
CA LYS A 113 -7.31 -3.16 -3.23
C LYS A 113 -6.31 -2.33 -2.42
N GLN A 114 -6.75 -1.45 -1.52
CA GLN A 114 -5.86 -0.53 -0.80
C GLN A 114 -5.93 -0.68 0.72
N ALA A 115 -7.13 -0.64 1.31
CA ALA A 115 -7.26 -0.72 2.76
C ALA A 115 -6.81 -2.09 3.31
N LEU A 116 -7.21 -3.18 2.65
CA LEU A 116 -6.86 -4.53 3.07
C LEU A 116 -5.35 -4.79 3.01
N PRO A 117 -4.60 -4.48 1.92
CA PRO A 117 -3.14 -4.56 1.94
C PRO A 117 -2.49 -3.70 3.05
N GLY A 118 -3.02 -2.50 3.30
CA GLY A 118 -2.56 -1.65 4.41
C GLY A 118 -2.76 -2.31 5.77
N LEU A 119 -3.94 -2.90 6.02
CA LEU A 119 -4.23 -3.66 7.23
C LEU A 119 -3.32 -4.88 7.37
N LEU A 120 -3.15 -5.66 6.30
CA LEU A 120 -2.26 -6.83 6.30
C LEU A 120 -0.81 -6.42 6.59
N ALA A 121 -0.37 -5.29 6.07
CA ALA A 121 0.95 -4.75 6.36
C ALA A 121 1.11 -4.38 7.84
N LEU A 122 0.09 -3.75 8.45
CA LEU A 122 0.08 -3.44 9.87
C LEU A 122 0.10 -4.72 10.73
N LEU A 123 -0.71 -5.71 10.39
CA LEU A 123 -0.72 -6.99 11.09
C LEU A 123 0.64 -7.69 10.99
N GLY A 124 1.24 -7.72 9.79
CA GLY A 124 2.58 -8.29 9.59
C GLY A 124 3.68 -7.54 10.35
N ALA A 125 3.56 -6.21 10.49
CA ALA A 125 4.51 -5.40 11.24
C ALA A 125 4.46 -5.67 12.75
N TRP A 126 3.26 -5.88 13.32
CA TRP A 126 3.06 -5.92 14.77
C TRP A 126 2.91 -7.33 15.35
N LEU A 127 2.48 -8.31 14.57
CA LEU A 127 2.32 -9.70 15.05
C LEU A 127 3.61 -10.27 15.69
N PRO A 128 4.83 -10.09 15.14
CA PRO A 128 6.06 -10.53 15.79
C PRO A 128 6.29 -9.91 17.17
N ALA A 129 6.01 -8.61 17.30
CA ALA A 129 6.21 -7.88 18.55
C ALA A 129 5.19 -8.28 19.63
N LEU A 130 3.95 -8.56 19.24
CA LEU A 130 2.90 -9.01 20.15
C LEU A 130 3.18 -10.43 20.67
N LEU A 131 3.64 -11.33 19.80
CA LEU A 131 3.97 -12.69 20.19
C LEU A 131 5.21 -12.75 21.10
N ALA A 132 6.21 -11.91 20.86
CA ALA A 132 7.39 -11.84 21.72
C ALA A 132 7.07 -11.37 23.16
N ARG A 133 6.05 -10.53 23.35
CA ARG A 133 5.60 -10.03 24.66
C ARG A 133 4.78 -11.03 25.49
N GLY A 134 4.26 -12.09 24.87
CA GLY A 134 3.47 -13.11 25.57
C GLY A 134 4.29 -14.27 26.13
N VAL A 135 5.63 -14.18 26.06
CA VAL A 135 6.59 -15.20 26.50
C VAL A 135 7.37 -14.73 27.75
N GLU A 136 7.14 -13.49 28.19
CA GLU A 136 7.61 -12.95 29.48
C GLU A 136 6.51 -13.10 30.55
#